data_AF-A0A9D3V5E0-F1
#
_entry.id   AF-A0A9D3V5E0-F1
#
_cell.length_a   1.000
_cell.length_b   1.000
_cell.length_c   1.000
_cell.angle_alpha   90.00
_cell.angle_beta   90.00
_cell.angle_gamma   90.00
#
_symmetry.space_group_name_H-M   'P 1'
#
loop_
_entity.id
_entity.type
_entity.pdbx_description
1 polymer ?
#
loop_
_entity_poly.entity_id
_entity_poly.type
_entity_poly.pdbx_seq_one_letter_code
_entity_poly.pdbx_strand_id
1 'polypeptide(L)'
;MILTCISYARGLKLDLTLISALVERWRPETYTFHLSCGECTITLEDVVLQLSLLVDGPIVTGAVVILGKEDLCEAFLGKVPNKFQGGRIEMKWLEDNFKYLLKDAIDIEKEQYAQAFILKFIGGILMPDKSQNLVHIRCLLHLVDFKESG
;
A
#
# COMPACT_ATOMS: atom_id res chain seq x y z
N MET A 1 12.08 9.34 -7.75
CA MET A 1 11.59 8.29 -6.84
C MET A 1 10.93 8.90 -5.61
N ILE A 2 11.66 9.67 -4.77
CA ILE A 2 11.08 10.35 -3.58
C ILE A 2 9.98 11.36 -3.94
N LEU A 3 10.17 12.17 -4.99
CA LEU A 3 9.14 13.11 -5.48
C LEU A 3 7.85 12.41 -5.94
N THR A 4 7.95 11.18 -6.44
CA THR A 4 6.81 10.38 -6.92
C THR A 4 5.99 9.84 -5.74
N CYS A 5 6.66 9.42 -4.66
CA CYS A 5 6.00 9.01 -3.42
C CYS A 5 5.21 10.17 -2.78
N ILE A 6 5.73 11.39 -2.86
CA ILE A 6 5.07 12.60 -2.31
C ILE A 6 3.80 12.95 -3.10
N SER A 7 3.81 12.81 -4.44
CA SER A 7 2.60 13.07 -5.25
C SER A 7 1.45 12.10 -4.96
N TYR A 8 1.78 10.89 -4.55
CA TYR A 8 0.83 9.79 -4.38
C TYR A 8 0.15 9.77 -2.99
N ALA A 9 0.83 10.37 -2.01
CA ALA A 9 0.31 10.59 -0.67
C ALA A 9 -0.53 11.87 -0.53
N ARG A 10 -0.98 12.48 -1.66
CA ARG A 10 -1.96 13.57 -1.67
C ARG A 10 -3.26 13.09 -1.01
N GLY A 11 -3.41 13.42 0.27
CA GLY A 11 -4.52 12.99 1.13
C GLY A 11 -4.09 12.77 2.58
N LEU A 12 -2.82 12.43 2.81
CA LEU A 12 -2.21 12.43 4.13
C LEU A 12 -1.62 13.81 4.40
N LYS A 13 -1.88 14.39 5.58
CA LYS A 13 -1.24 15.64 6.02
C LYS A 13 0.22 15.35 6.37
N LEU A 14 1.01 15.05 5.35
CA LEU A 14 2.43 14.76 5.48
C LEU A 14 3.17 16.08 5.70
N ASP A 15 3.93 16.15 6.79
CA ASP A 15 4.87 17.24 6.98
C ASP A 15 6.04 17.04 6.02
N LEU A 16 6.00 17.78 4.91
CA LEU A 16 7.03 17.75 3.88
C LEU A 16 8.41 18.15 4.43
N THR A 17 8.44 18.98 5.47
CA THR A 17 9.67 19.40 6.16
C THR A 17 10.27 18.21 6.91
N LEU A 18 9.44 17.46 7.62
CA LEU A 18 9.86 16.25 8.33
C LEU A 18 10.36 15.17 7.36
N ILE A 19 9.64 14.95 6.27
CA ILE A 19 10.06 13.97 5.24
C ILE A 19 11.39 14.38 4.62
N SER A 20 11.57 15.66 4.27
CA SER A 20 12.82 16.15 3.70
C SER A 20 13.99 15.95 4.67
N ALA A 21 13.79 16.27 5.95
CA ALA A 21 14.81 16.09 6.98
C ALA A 21 15.18 14.60 7.15
N LEU A 22 14.21 13.68 7.11
CA LEU A 22 14.47 12.24 7.17
C LEU A 22 15.23 11.76 5.92
N VAL A 23 14.85 12.23 4.74
CA VAL A 23 15.53 11.89 3.47
C VAL A 23 16.99 12.34 3.49
N GLU A 24 17.29 13.56 3.94
CA GLU A 24 18.67 14.08 4.02
C GLU A 24 19.53 13.34 5.04
N ARG A 25 18.91 12.78 6.07
CA ARG A 25 19.57 12.08 7.19
C ARG A 25 19.66 10.57 6.99
N TRP A 26 19.09 10.03 5.92
CA TRP A 26 19.20 8.62 5.55
C TRP A 26 20.62 8.27 5.12
N ARG A 27 21.15 7.16 5.65
CA ARG A 27 22.42 6.55 5.23
C ARG A 27 22.14 5.19 4.58
N PRO A 28 22.27 5.07 3.26
CA PRO A 28 22.00 3.81 2.58
C PRO A 28 23.02 2.71 2.92
N GLU A 29 24.20 3.07 3.42
CA GLU A 29 25.26 2.10 3.78
C GLU A 29 24.90 1.29 5.03
N THR A 30 24.25 1.93 6.01
CA THR A 30 23.86 1.33 7.30
C THR A 30 22.36 1.07 7.41
N TYR A 31 21.58 1.57 6.46
CA TYR A 31 20.11 1.56 6.49
C TYR A 31 19.54 2.26 7.74
N THR A 32 20.18 3.35 8.16
CA THR A 32 19.82 4.13 9.36
C THR A 32 19.60 5.62 9.07
N PHE A 33 18.80 6.29 9.91
CA PHE A 33 18.64 7.73 9.96
C PHE A 33 19.56 8.32 11.02
N HIS A 34 20.37 9.32 10.65
CA HIS A 34 21.16 10.09 11.61
C HIS A 34 20.36 11.28 12.15
N LEU A 35 19.77 11.11 13.33
CA LEU A 35 19.04 12.14 14.04
C LEU A 35 19.96 12.85 15.04
N SER A 36 19.54 14.02 15.51
CA SER A 36 20.28 14.76 16.55
C SER A 36 20.32 14.03 17.89
N CYS A 37 19.43 13.05 18.09
CA CYS A 37 19.40 12.16 19.25
C CYS A 37 20.19 10.86 19.06
N GLY A 38 20.81 10.63 17.90
CA GLY A 38 21.56 9.40 17.58
C GLY A 38 21.10 8.75 16.28
N GLU A 39 21.52 7.50 16.07
CA GLU A 39 21.10 6.69 14.93
C GLU A 39 19.75 6.01 15.20
N CYS A 40 18.88 6.01 14.20
CA CYS A 40 17.58 5.36 14.24
C CYS A 40 17.45 4.40 13.05
N THR A 41 17.15 3.14 13.33
CA THR A 41 16.90 2.12 12.30
C THR A 41 15.41 1.82 12.25
N ILE A 42 14.84 1.71 11.05
CA ILE A 42 13.48 1.17 10.88
C ILE A 42 13.60 -0.35 10.85
N THR A 43 13.03 -1.02 11.84
CA THR A 43 13.00 -2.48 11.90
C THR A 43 11.80 -3.04 11.14
N LEU A 44 11.80 -4.34 10.86
CA LEU A 44 10.61 -5.01 10.30
C LEU A 44 9.42 -4.92 11.26
N GLU A 45 9.65 -4.94 12.58
CA GLU A 45 8.60 -4.75 13.59
C GLU A 45 7.94 -3.38 13.46
N ASP A 46 8.73 -2.32 13.21
CA ASP A 46 8.20 -0.99 12.96
C ASP A 46 7.36 -0.95 11.67
N VAL A 47 7.79 -1.65 10.62
CA VAL A 47 7.03 -1.77 9.36
C VAL A 47 5.73 -2.56 9.57
N VAL A 48 5.75 -3.64 10.35
CA VAL A 48 4.54 -4.40 10.75
C VAL A 48 3.61 -3.50 11.53
N LEU A 49 4.11 -2.73 12.50
CA LEU A 49 3.29 -1.83 13.29
C LEU A 49 2.67 -0.72 12.44
N GLN A 50 3.44 -0.17 11.50
CA GLN A 50 3.03 0.97 10.68
C GLN A 50 2.10 0.58 9.53
N LEU A 51 2.26 -0.62 8.98
CA LEU A 51 1.44 -1.13 7.88
C LEU A 51 0.37 -2.13 8.35
N SER A 52 0.44 -2.60 9.60
CA SER A 52 -0.35 -3.71 10.13
C SER A 52 -0.29 -4.98 9.26
N LEU A 53 0.79 -5.14 8.49
CA LEU A 53 1.03 -6.29 7.63
C LEU A 53 1.91 -7.30 8.35
N LEU A 54 1.45 -8.54 8.46
CA LEU A 54 2.23 -9.64 9.04
C LEU A 54 3.43 -9.96 8.15
N VAL A 55 4.63 -9.93 8.74
CA VAL A 55 5.89 -10.28 8.04
C VAL A 55 6.08 -11.80 7.91
N ASP A 56 5.42 -12.59 8.75
CA ASP A 56 5.48 -14.06 8.73
C ASP A 56 4.51 -14.72 7.72
N GLY A 57 4.00 -13.95 6.76
CA GLY A 57 3.06 -14.43 5.74
C GLY A 57 3.74 -15.21 4.59
N PRO A 58 2.96 -15.97 3.78
CA PRO A 58 3.49 -16.68 2.62
C PRO A 58 4.22 -15.75 1.64
N ILE A 59 5.39 -16.18 1.15
CA ILE A 59 6.24 -15.37 0.27
C ILE A 59 5.45 -14.87 -0.95
N VAL A 60 5.47 -13.56 -1.18
CA VAL A 60 4.82 -12.89 -2.32
C VAL A 60 5.67 -12.95 -3.59
N THR A 61 6.20 -14.12 -3.95
CA THR A 61 6.89 -14.35 -5.23
C THR A 61 6.28 -15.55 -5.93
N GLY A 62 5.90 -15.36 -7.20
CA GLY A 62 5.31 -16.41 -8.05
C GLY A 62 4.23 -15.88 -8.98
N ALA A 63 4.33 -16.23 -10.26
CA ALA A 63 3.26 -16.05 -11.25
C ALA A 63 2.18 -17.11 -11.00
N VAL A 64 1.31 -16.85 -10.03
CA VAL A 64 0.17 -17.71 -9.72
C VAL A 64 -1.06 -17.11 -10.38
N VAL A 65 -1.76 -17.91 -11.18
CA VAL A 65 -3.09 -17.56 -11.68
C VAL A 65 -4.01 -17.49 -10.46
N ILE A 66 -4.43 -16.28 -10.10
CA ILE A 66 -5.43 -16.08 -9.07
C ILE A 66 -6.79 -16.42 -9.69
N LEU A 67 -7.28 -17.63 -9.41
CA LEU A 67 -8.65 -18.02 -9.67
C LEU A 67 -9.57 -17.20 -8.74
N GLY A 68 -10.70 -16.69 -9.26
CA GLY A 68 -11.62 -15.86 -8.47
C GLY A 68 -11.11 -14.43 -8.21
N LYS A 69 -10.31 -13.86 -9.11
CA LYS A 69 -9.84 -12.46 -9.01
C LYS A 69 -10.98 -11.44 -8.93
N GLU A 70 -12.09 -11.72 -9.61
CA GLU A 70 -13.32 -10.94 -9.55
C GLU A 70 -13.94 -11.03 -8.15
N ASP A 71 -14.09 -12.24 -7.61
CA ASP A 71 -14.65 -12.49 -6.27
C ASP A 71 -13.80 -11.84 -5.18
N LEU A 72 -12.47 -11.86 -5.32
CA LEU A 72 -11.56 -11.16 -4.41
C LEU A 72 -11.71 -9.64 -4.49
N CYS A 73 -11.83 -9.07 -5.69
CA CYS A 73 -12.08 -7.63 -5.81
C CYS A 73 -13.45 -7.25 -5.24
N GLU A 74 -14.46 -8.08 -5.43
CA GLU A 74 -15.78 -7.84 -4.85
C GLU A 74 -15.74 -7.93 -3.32
N ALA A 75 -15.09 -8.95 -2.75
CA ALA A 75 -15.02 -9.14 -1.31
C ALA A 75 -14.25 -8.02 -0.58
N PHE A 76 -13.15 -7.54 -1.16
CA PHE A 76 -12.27 -6.55 -0.53
C PHE A 76 -12.58 -5.12 -0.97
N LEU A 77 -12.86 -4.90 -2.25
CA LEU A 77 -13.07 -3.55 -2.79
C LEU A 77 -14.55 -3.21 -2.98
N GLY A 78 -15.47 -4.20 -2.90
CA GLY A 78 -16.89 -4.00 -3.24
C GLY A 78 -17.14 -3.62 -4.70
N LYS A 79 -16.10 -3.72 -5.53
CA LYS A 79 -16.10 -3.30 -6.93
C LYS A 79 -15.13 -4.16 -7.72
N VAL A 80 -15.57 -4.61 -8.89
CA VAL A 80 -14.74 -5.39 -9.80
C VAL A 80 -14.27 -4.54 -10.98
N PRO A 81 -12.96 -4.50 -11.29
CA PRO A 81 -12.45 -3.90 -12.51
C PRO A 81 -12.91 -4.65 -13.75
N ASN A 82 -13.26 -3.90 -14.80
CA ASN A 82 -13.68 -4.48 -16.09
C ASN A 82 -12.55 -5.22 -16.83
N LYS A 83 -11.29 -4.98 -16.46
CA LYS A 83 -10.11 -5.55 -17.12
C LYS A 83 -9.02 -5.84 -16.10
N PHE A 84 -8.45 -7.04 -16.20
CA PHE A 84 -7.26 -7.45 -15.47
C PHE A 84 -6.10 -7.69 -16.43
N GLN A 85 -4.91 -7.22 -16.07
CA GLN A 85 -3.68 -7.47 -16.82
C GLN A 85 -2.84 -8.52 -16.07
N GLY A 86 -3.08 -9.80 -16.34
CA GLY A 86 -2.36 -10.90 -15.69
C GLY A 86 -2.50 -10.91 -14.16
N GLY A 87 -3.71 -10.68 -13.64
CA GLY A 87 -3.96 -10.58 -12.19
C GLY A 87 -3.62 -9.22 -11.58
N ARG A 88 -3.37 -8.20 -12.42
CA ARG A 88 -3.12 -6.83 -11.99
C ARG A 88 -4.26 -5.90 -12.36
N ILE A 89 -4.46 -4.88 -11.54
CA ILE A 89 -5.42 -3.79 -11.76
C ILE A 89 -4.67 -2.47 -11.98
N GLU A 90 -5.28 -1.58 -12.74
CA GLU A 90 -4.70 -0.27 -13.04
C GLU A 90 -4.85 0.67 -11.85
N MET A 91 -3.77 1.39 -11.50
CA MET A 91 -3.79 2.41 -10.45
C MET A 91 -4.83 3.49 -10.74
N LYS A 92 -4.99 3.86 -12.01
CA LYS A 92 -6.03 4.79 -12.45
C LYS A 92 -7.43 4.32 -12.08
N TRP A 93 -7.72 3.02 -12.21
CA TRP A 93 -9.01 2.47 -11.82
C TRP A 93 -9.25 2.60 -10.31
N LEU A 94 -8.21 2.36 -9.49
CA LEU A 94 -8.30 2.59 -8.04
C LEU A 94 -8.54 4.07 -7.72
N GLU A 95 -7.85 4.98 -8.40
CA GLU A 95 -8.03 6.42 -8.22
C GLU A 95 -9.45 6.87 -8.61
N ASP A 96 -9.98 6.39 -9.73
CA ASP A 96 -11.32 6.76 -10.19
C ASP A 96 -12.42 6.23 -9.26
N ASN A 97 -12.22 5.07 -8.63
CA ASN A 97 -13.23 4.41 -7.80
C ASN A 97 -13.13 4.71 -6.30
N PHE A 98 -11.95 5.09 -5.80
CA PHE A 98 -11.64 5.28 -4.38
C PHE A 98 -10.95 6.63 -4.13
N LYS A 99 -11.28 7.66 -4.93
CA LYS A 99 -10.71 8.99 -4.79
C LYS A 99 -11.04 9.64 -3.44
N TYR A 100 -12.30 9.52 -3.04
CA TYR A 100 -12.86 10.20 -1.88
C TYR A 100 -13.69 9.23 -1.06
N LEU A 101 -13.49 9.27 0.25
CA LEU A 101 -14.38 8.62 1.21
C LEU A 101 -15.48 9.63 1.57
N LEU A 102 -16.74 9.21 1.48
CA LEU A 102 -17.86 10.05 1.90
C LEU A 102 -17.81 10.25 3.42
N LYS A 103 -18.21 11.44 3.90
CA LYS A 103 -18.18 11.78 5.33
C LYS A 103 -19.05 10.85 6.18
N ASP A 104 -20.14 10.38 5.60
CA ASP A 104 -21.14 9.51 6.24
C ASP A 104 -20.98 8.05 5.78
N ALA A 105 -19.80 7.67 5.30
CA ALA A 105 -19.53 6.32 4.81
C ALA A 105 -19.76 5.28 5.91
N ILE A 106 -20.42 4.18 5.55
CA ILE A 106 -20.61 3.04 6.47
C ILE A 106 -19.27 2.30 6.65
N ASP A 107 -19.15 1.49 7.71
CA ASP A 107 -17.86 0.87 8.06
C ASP A 107 -17.31 -0.04 6.95
N ILE A 108 -18.19 -0.69 6.18
CA ILE A 108 -17.82 -1.49 5.01
C ILE A 108 -17.15 -0.62 3.93
N GLU A 109 -17.68 0.58 3.66
CA GLU A 109 -17.11 1.49 2.66
C GLU A 109 -15.77 2.07 3.12
N LYS A 110 -15.62 2.35 4.43
CA LYS A 110 -14.34 2.77 5.01
C LYS A 110 -13.29 1.68 4.87
N GLU A 111 -13.68 0.43 5.12
CA GLU A 111 -12.80 -0.72 4.98
C GLU A 111 -12.35 -0.89 3.53
N GLN A 112 -13.28 -0.89 2.57
CA GLN A 112 -12.98 -0.98 1.15
C GLN A 112 -12.05 0.16 0.69
N TYR A 113 -12.29 1.39 1.18
CA TYR A 113 -11.41 2.53 0.92
C TYR A 113 -10.00 2.32 1.50
N ALA A 114 -9.89 1.84 2.73
CA ALA A 114 -8.61 1.56 3.37
C ALA A 114 -7.84 0.48 2.60
N GLN A 115 -8.51 -0.60 2.17
CA GLN A 115 -7.91 -1.69 1.41
C GLN A 115 -7.45 -1.21 0.02
N ALA A 116 -8.26 -0.40 -0.67
CA ALA A 116 -7.86 0.26 -1.90
C ALA A 116 -6.65 1.18 -1.70
N PHE A 117 -6.61 1.92 -0.59
CA PHE A 117 -5.50 2.82 -0.26
C PHE A 117 -4.20 2.05 0.02
N ILE A 118 -4.25 0.96 0.79
CA ILE A 118 -3.08 0.11 1.07
C ILE A 118 -2.58 -0.54 -0.22
N LEU A 119 -3.49 -1.07 -1.05
CA LEU A 119 -3.15 -1.65 -2.34
C LEU A 119 -2.44 -0.63 -3.24
N LYS A 120 -3.00 0.58 -3.28
CA LYS A 120 -2.45 1.74 -3.97
C LYS A 120 -1.04 2.02 -3.46
N PHE A 121 -0.83 2.09 -2.14
CA PHE A 121 0.46 2.34 -1.49
C PHE A 121 1.51 1.26 -1.82
N ILE A 122 1.15 -0.02 -1.75
CA ILE A 122 2.07 -1.13 -2.03
C ILE A 122 2.54 -1.08 -3.48
N GLY A 123 1.63 -0.97 -4.45
CA GLY A 123 2.01 -0.98 -5.87
C GLY A 123 2.68 0.31 -6.36
N GLY A 124 2.46 1.44 -5.68
CA GLY A 124 2.99 2.74 -6.11
C GLY A 124 4.30 3.13 -5.41
N ILE A 125 4.48 2.74 -4.15
CA ILE A 125 5.58 3.23 -3.30
C ILE A 125 6.52 2.09 -2.90
N LEU A 126 5.99 0.95 -2.44
CA LEU A 126 6.83 -0.14 -1.91
C LEU A 126 7.37 -1.06 -3.00
N MET A 127 6.58 -1.31 -4.05
CA MET A 127 6.95 -2.16 -5.17
C MET A 127 6.84 -1.38 -6.48
N PRO A 128 7.64 -0.33 -6.71
CA PRO A 128 7.66 0.38 -7.98
C PRO A 128 8.24 -0.56 -9.03
N ASP A 129 7.40 -1.36 -9.67
CA ASP A 129 7.81 -2.21 -10.77
C ASP A 129 7.93 -1.40 -12.07
N LYS A 130 8.47 -2.00 -13.13
CA LYS A 130 8.58 -1.34 -14.45
C LYS A 130 7.21 -1.10 -15.12
N SER A 131 6.13 -1.70 -14.61
CA SER A 131 4.77 -1.47 -15.05
C SER A 131 4.18 -0.32 -14.25
N GLN A 132 4.61 0.90 -14.60
CA GLN A 132 4.42 2.15 -13.85
C GLN A 132 2.99 2.50 -13.38
N ASN A 133 1.96 1.69 -13.66
CA ASN A 133 0.57 1.94 -13.30
C ASN A 133 -0.24 0.68 -12.96
N LEU A 134 0.39 -0.46 -12.63
CA LEU A 134 -0.34 -1.70 -12.30
C LEU A 134 0.00 -2.20 -10.90
N VAL A 135 -1.00 -2.67 -10.17
CA VAL A 135 -0.82 -3.35 -8.88
C VAL A 135 -1.40 -4.75 -8.93
N HIS A 136 -0.67 -5.72 -8.38
CA HIS A 136 -1.11 -7.11 -8.36
C HIS A 136 -2.15 -7.33 -7.25
N ILE A 137 -3.29 -7.93 -7.58
CA ILE A 137 -4.39 -8.17 -6.62
C ILE A 137 -4.00 -9.14 -5.50
N ARG A 138 -2.88 -9.85 -5.64
CA ARG A 138 -2.32 -10.70 -4.58
C ARG A 138 -2.11 -9.95 -3.28
N CYS A 139 -1.83 -8.64 -3.34
CA CYS A 139 -1.72 -7.81 -2.15
C CYS A 139 -3.02 -7.81 -1.33
N LEU A 140 -4.21 -7.96 -1.94
CA LEU A 140 -5.48 -8.09 -1.22
C LEU A 140 -5.53 -9.35 -0.34
N LEU A 141 -4.89 -10.44 -0.75
CA LEU A 141 -4.85 -11.68 0.05
C LEU A 141 -4.09 -11.48 1.38
N HIS A 142 -3.16 -10.53 1.43
CA HIS A 142 -2.45 -10.18 2.66
C HIS A 142 -3.22 -9.16 3.53
N LEU A 143 -4.31 -8.59 2.99
CA LEU A 143 -5.22 -7.74 3.75
C LEU A 143 -6.31 -8.55 4.46
N VAL A 144 -6.45 -9.85 4.16
CA VAL A 144 -7.41 -10.76 4.80
C VAL A 144 -7.16 -10.85 6.32
N ASP A 145 -5.90 -10.89 6.74
CA ASP A 145 -5.52 -11.12 8.15
C ASP A 145 -5.86 -9.96 9.10
N PHE A 146 -6.28 -8.81 8.57
CA PHE A 146 -6.70 -7.66 9.40
C PHE A 146 -8.01 -7.92 10.16
N LYS A 147 -8.86 -8.83 9.67
CA LYS A 147 -10.11 -9.20 10.36
C LYS A 147 -9.91 -10.22 11.48
N GLU A 148 -8.84 -11.00 11.44
CA GLU A 148 -8.59 -12.07 12.42
C GLU A 148 -7.70 -11.64 13.59
N SER A 149 -7.16 -10.42 13.58
CA SER A 149 -6.33 -9.86 14.66
C SER A 149 -7.10 -8.97 15.66
N GLY A 150 -8.43 -9.09 15.71
CA GLY A 150 -9.31 -8.44 16.68
C GLY A 150 -9.59 -9.29 17.92
#